data_AF-A0A4U6XQJ2-F1
#
_entry.id   AF-A0A4U6XQJ2-F1
#
_cell.length_a   1.000
_cell.length_b   1.000
_cell.length_c   1.000
_cell.angle_alpha   90.00
_cell.angle_beta   90.00
_cell.angle_gamma   90.00
#
_symmetry.space_group_name_H-M   'P 1'
#
loop_
_entity.id
_entity.type
_entity.pdbx_description
1 polymer ?
#
loop_
_entity_poly.entity_id
_entity_poly.type
_entity_poly.pdbx_seq_one_letter_code
_entity_poly.pdbx_strand_id
1 'polypeptide(L)'
;MVLKTFTLLGLAAAAAVARVQFLGVAISGGDFGCETDGSCPLGKVRLPLSSLGGGDGEGQMNHFVQTSKLNMFRLPVSWQFLVNNQPGGELDANNFGRYDQVVQTCLATGAHCMVDIHNFARWDGGVIGQGGPTDDQFASLWTQLARRYRADERVVFELMNEPRDLDVALWAATCRKAVAAIRRAGAASQTILLPGITDLDSAESFVAGGSADALAAVTNPDGSTDNLVLDLHRYLDEDNSGTHKPCTTDNVESFRAVAEFLRSKGRKALVSETGASNDASCFTRFCAQNTFINQNSDVFIGLVGWAAGSFDTDDYVFSLTPKKSGDGGYADNELMRQCVLDTWANAEQNVSVPVPAPVPVPAPSESRSQPAVSAMPTKASRSAPTAIPVTAPASSEEQGIAPPSIIVSMPTTLLVDPSTPTPPTPTGLRRNGTTTTGQPSVPTAAGSRMEMVGTCLGLGLVLALVL
;
A
#
# COMPACT_ATOMS: atom_id res chain seq x y z
N MET A 1 3.93 -5.97 68.74
CA MET A 1 3.56 -6.85 67.61
C MET A 1 2.79 -6.01 66.60
N VAL A 2 3.46 -5.52 65.56
CA VAL A 2 2.81 -4.79 64.47
C VAL A 2 3.01 -5.62 63.22
N LEU A 3 1.93 -6.26 62.78
CA LEU A 3 1.88 -7.16 61.64
C LEU A 3 2.00 -6.29 60.37
N LYS A 4 3.13 -6.38 59.66
CA LYS A 4 3.30 -5.75 58.35
C LYS A 4 2.60 -6.60 57.29
N THR A 5 1.43 -6.18 56.87
CA THR A 5 0.71 -6.74 55.73
C THR A 5 1.48 -6.39 54.45
N PHE A 6 2.09 -7.38 53.81
CA PHE A 6 2.57 -7.24 52.44
C PHE A 6 1.37 -7.31 51.49
N THR A 7 0.97 -6.17 50.94
CA THR A 7 0.02 -6.14 49.82
C THR A 7 0.79 -6.50 48.56
N LEU A 8 0.57 -7.70 48.03
CA LEU A 8 0.97 -8.05 46.66
C LEU A 8 0.16 -7.15 45.71
N LEU A 9 0.81 -6.16 45.09
CA LEU A 9 0.26 -5.51 43.90
C LEU A 9 0.33 -6.57 42.78
N GLY A 10 -0.81 -7.20 42.47
CA GLY A 10 -0.94 -7.95 41.25
C GLY A 10 -0.75 -7.00 40.07
N LEU A 11 0.28 -7.23 39.24
CA LEU A 11 0.29 -6.67 37.90
C LEU A 11 -0.88 -7.29 37.14
N ALA A 12 -2.01 -6.58 37.09
CA ALA A 12 -2.96 -6.80 36.02
C ALA A 12 -2.26 -6.39 34.73
N ALA A 13 -1.77 -7.37 33.97
CA ALA A 13 -1.44 -7.15 32.57
C ALA A 13 -2.75 -6.68 31.92
N ALA A 14 -2.86 -5.39 31.65
CA ALA A 14 -3.89 -4.89 30.76
C ALA A 14 -3.66 -5.62 29.43
N ALA A 15 -4.55 -6.54 29.09
CA ALA A 15 -4.58 -7.13 27.76
C ALA A 15 -4.78 -5.95 26.80
N ALA A 16 -3.73 -5.61 26.05
CA ALA A 16 -3.82 -4.62 25.01
C ALA A 16 -4.78 -5.18 23.95
N VAL A 17 -6.01 -4.70 24.00
CA VAL A 17 -6.99 -4.82 22.92
C VAL A 17 -6.31 -4.29 21.67
N ALA A 18 -6.15 -5.10 20.64
CA ALA A 18 -5.55 -4.60 19.42
C ALA A 18 -6.31 -5.17 18.23
N ARG A 19 -7.17 -4.33 17.63
CA ARG A 19 -7.47 -4.38 16.20
C ARG A 19 -6.34 -3.71 15.43
N VAL A 20 -6.28 -3.87 14.12
CA VAL A 20 -5.28 -3.14 13.32
C VAL A 20 -5.40 -1.63 13.56
N GLN A 21 -4.27 -0.92 13.52
CA GLN A 21 -4.21 0.52 13.74
C GLN A 21 -4.96 1.30 12.64
N PHE A 22 -4.87 0.84 11.40
CA PHE A 22 -5.43 1.52 10.24
C PHE A 22 -6.53 0.71 9.58
N LEU A 23 -7.72 1.29 9.48
CA LEU A 23 -8.78 0.79 8.62
C LEU A 23 -9.05 1.84 7.54
N GLY A 24 -8.97 1.42 6.29
CA GLY A 24 -9.10 2.33 5.16
C GLY A 24 -9.84 1.77 3.97
N VAL A 25 -9.96 2.63 2.96
CA VAL A 25 -10.52 2.30 1.65
C VAL A 25 -9.74 3.05 0.57
N ALA A 26 -9.56 2.43 -0.59
CA ALA A 26 -8.98 3.10 -1.74
C ALA A 26 -9.97 4.11 -2.34
N ILE A 27 -9.52 5.34 -2.56
CA ILE A 27 -10.26 6.40 -3.24
C ILE A 27 -9.64 6.53 -4.64
N SER A 28 -10.03 5.61 -5.53
CA SER A 28 -9.43 5.41 -6.85
C SER A 28 -9.94 6.44 -7.87
N GLY A 29 -9.20 6.60 -8.97
CA GLY A 29 -9.49 7.49 -10.08
C GLY A 29 -8.24 8.05 -10.76
N GLY A 30 -7.13 8.20 -10.01
CA GLY A 30 -5.83 8.64 -10.52
C GLY A 30 -5.09 7.58 -11.35
N ASP A 31 -5.47 6.33 -11.14
CA ASP A 31 -5.02 5.07 -11.72
C ASP A 31 -5.86 4.62 -12.92
N PHE A 32 -7.02 5.24 -13.16
CA PHE A 32 -7.93 4.80 -14.22
C PHE A 32 -7.25 4.77 -15.60
N GLY A 33 -7.34 3.59 -16.23
CA GLY A 33 -6.73 3.30 -17.52
C GLY A 33 -5.32 2.71 -17.44
N CYS A 34 -4.72 2.62 -16.25
CA CYS A 34 -3.49 1.85 -16.07
C CYS A 34 -3.73 0.37 -16.32
N GLU A 35 -2.83 -0.23 -17.07
CA GLU A 35 -2.81 -1.67 -17.33
C GLU A 35 -1.63 -2.31 -16.58
N THR A 36 -1.69 -3.64 -16.39
CA THR A 36 -0.69 -4.40 -15.61
C THR A 36 0.71 -4.43 -16.23
N ASP A 37 0.86 -4.00 -17.48
CA ASP A 37 2.15 -3.79 -18.12
C ASP A 37 2.79 -2.43 -17.75
N GLY A 38 2.12 -1.62 -16.93
CA GLY A 38 2.57 -0.30 -16.52
C GLY A 38 2.32 0.79 -17.56
N SER A 39 1.49 0.55 -18.58
CA SER A 39 1.00 1.59 -19.48
C SER A 39 -0.18 2.34 -18.85
N CYS A 40 -0.10 3.68 -18.79
CA CYS A 40 -1.13 4.52 -18.18
C CYS A 40 -1.44 5.75 -19.06
N PRO A 41 -2.46 5.69 -19.93
CA PRO A 41 -2.84 6.79 -20.80
C PRO A 41 -3.46 7.95 -20.01
N LEU A 42 -2.82 9.12 -20.07
CA LEU A 42 -3.21 10.32 -19.31
C LEU A 42 -4.69 10.72 -19.44
N GLY A 43 -5.29 10.49 -20.61
CA GLY A 43 -6.68 10.86 -20.89
C GLY A 43 -7.75 10.01 -20.20
N LYS A 44 -7.35 8.95 -19.47
CA LYS A 44 -8.26 8.07 -18.72
C LYS A 44 -8.36 8.44 -17.24
N VAL A 45 -7.41 9.22 -16.73
CA VAL A 45 -7.37 9.67 -15.33
C VAL A 45 -8.63 10.48 -14.99
N ARG A 46 -9.31 10.05 -13.93
CA ARG A 46 -10.48 10.70 -13.36
C ARG A 46 -10.32 10.85 -11.85
N LEU A 47 -9.53 11.86 -11.46
CA LEU A 47 -9.24 12.15 -10.04
C LEU A 47 -10.54 12.30 -9.23
N PRO A 48 -10.63 11.68 -8.04
CA PRO A 48 -11.87 11.52 -7.29
C PRO A 48 -12.27 12.78 -6.50
N LEU A 49 -12.35 13.91 -7.19
CA LEU A 49 -12.97 15.13 -6.67
C LEU A 49 -13.98 15.63 -7.71
N SER A 50 -15.19 15.96 -7.26
CA SER A 50 -16.24 16.54 -8.10
C SER A 50 -15.75 17.82 -8.81
N SER A 51 -14.93 18.62 -8.13
CA SER A 51 -14.30 19.83 -8.68
C SER A 51 -13.29 19.56 -9.80
N LEU A 52 -12.76 18.33 -9.89
CA LEU A 52 -11.82 17.88 -10.91
C LEU A 52 -12.48 17.00 -11.99
N GLY A 53 -13.81 16.85 -11.94
CA GLY A 53 -14.60 16.06 -12.91
C GLY A 53 -14.68 14.57 -12.61
N GLY A 54 -14.29 14.12 -11.41
CA GLY A 54 -14.45 12.73 -10.97
C GLY A 54 -15.51 12.53 -9.90
N GLY A 55 -15.39 11.43 -9.16
CA GLY A 55 -16.30 11.11 -8.05
C GLY A 55 -16.23 12.11 -6.91
N ASP A 56 -17.23 12.09 -6.03
CA ASP A 56 -17.29 12.97 -4.85
C ASP A 56 -16.43 12.45 -3.69
N GLY A 57 -15.12 12.29 -3.93
CA GLY A 57 -14.20 11.71 -2.94
C GLY A 57 -14.09 12.55 -1.66
N GLU A 58 -14.28 13.87 -1.73
CA GLU A 58 -14.35 14.72 -0.52
C GLU A 58 -15.53 14.31 0.37
N GLY A 59 -16.73 14.18 -0.19
CA GLY A 59 -17.90 13.74 0.55
C GLY A 59 -17.75 12.31 1.07
N GLN A 60 -17.20 11.40 0.25
CA GLN A 60 -16.94 10.02 0.63
C GLN A 60 -15.95 9.91 1.79
N MET A 61 -14.78 10.56 1.70
CA MET A 61 -13.77 10.52 2.76
C MET A 61 -14.30 11.13 4.07
N ASN A 62 -15.04 12.24 4.01
CA ASN A 62 -15.67 12.81 5.20
C ASN A 62 -16.68 11.86 5.82
N HIS A 63 -17.53 11.21 5.02
CA HIS A 63 -18.45 10.19 5.50
C HIS A 63 -17.72 9.02 6.16
N PHE A 64 -16.68 8.49 5.50
CA PHE A 64 -15.91 7.37 6.02
C PHE A 64 -15.23 7.68 7.36
N VAL A 65 -14.69 8.89 7.56
CA VAL A 65 -14.12 9.29 8.85
C VAL A 65 -15.21 9.55 9.89
N GLN A 66 -16.22 10.35 9.55
CA GLN A 66 -17.17 10.86 10.53
C GLN A 66 -18.21 9.81 10.95
N THR A 67 -18.71 9.03 9.99
CA THR A 67 -19.75 8.02 10.19
C THR A 67 -19.13 6.65 10.40
N SER A 68 -18.26 6.21 9.48
CA SER A 68 -17.74 4.84 9.43
C SER A 68 -16.46 4.64 10.26
N LYS A 69 -15.88 5.72 10.80
CA LYS A 69 -14.68 5.73 11.66
C LYS A 69 -13.40 5.20 11.02
N LEU A 70 -13.34 5.17 9.69
CA LEU A 70 -12.08 4.91 8.97
C LEU A 70 -11.06 6.02 9.27
N ASN A 71 -9.78 5.67 9.17
CA ASN A 71 -8.68 6.58 9.50
C ASN A 71 -7.53 6.54 8.49
N MET A 72 -7.72 5.87 7.34
CA MET A 72 -6.75 5.83 6.25
C MET A 72 -7.44 5.82 4.89
N PHE A 73 -6.85 6.49 3.90
CA PHE A 73 -7.26 6.40 2.51
C PHE A 73 -6.05 6.12 1.62
N ARG A 74 -6.19 5.14 0.72
CA ARG A 74 -5.23 4.87 -0.35
C ARG A 74 -5.62 5.66 -1.59
N LEU A 75 -4.68 6.38 -2.19
CA LEU A 75 -4.92 7.35 -3.26
C LEU A 75 -4.10 6.98 -4.51
N PRO A 76 -4.54 5.96 -5.28
CA PRO A 76 -3.84 5.51 -6.48
C PRO A 76 -3.65 6.61 -7.51
N VAL A 77 -2.45 6.68 -8.08
CA VAL A 77 -2.15 7.57 -9.21
C VAL A 77 -1.08 6.96 -10.11
N SER A 78 -1.20 7.15 -11.41
CA SER A 78 -0.15 6.74 -12.35
C SER A 78 1.08 7.64 -12.29
N TRP A 79 2.25 7.02 -12.40
CA TRP A 79 3.52 7.72 -12.59
C TRP A 79 3.45 8.63 -13.82
N GLN A 80 2.95 8.12 -14.95
CA GLN A 80 2.75 8.88 -16.19
C GLN A 80 2.02 10.19 -15.95
N PHE A 81 0.93 10.19 -15.17
CA PHE A 81 0.17 11.39 -14.86
C PHE A 81 0.98 12.40 -14.07
N LEU A 82 1.68 11.94 -13.02
CA LEU A 82 2.46 12.82 -12.14
C LEU A 82 3.58 13.58 -12.86
N VAL A 83 4.22 12.95 -13.85
CA VAL A 83 5.36 13.53 -14.59
C VAL A 83 5.04 13.84 -16.05
N ASN A 84 3.75 13.78 -16.43
CA ASN A 84 3.28 14.05 -17.79
C ASN A 84 4.08 13.29 -18.88
N ASN A 85 4.19 11.98 -18.72
CA ASN A 85 4.93 11.05 -19.59
C ASN A 85 6.45 11.29 -19.70
N GLN A 86 7.08 11.95 -18.71
CA GLN A 86 8.54 12.13 -18.66
C GLN A 86 9.15 11.35 -17.49
N PRO A 87 9.50 10.06 -17.65
CA PRO A 87 10.02 9.25 -16.55
C PRO A 87 11.36 9.83 -16.05
N GLY A 88 11.41 10.13 -14.74
CA GLY A 88 12.53 10.81 -14.10
C GLY A 88 12.57 12.33 -14.25
N GLY A 89 11.62 12.91 -14.99
CA GLY A 89 11.39 14.35 -15.08
C GLY A 89 10.81 14.95 -13.80
N GLU A 90 10.61 16.26 -13.81
CA GLU A 90 9.94 16.97 -12.71
C GLU A 90 8.45 16.59 -12.66
N LEU A 91 7.86 16.68 -11.46
CA LEU A 91 6.41 16.63 -11.29
C LEU A 91 5.77 17.73 -12.14
N ASP A 92 4.84 17.35 -13.01
CA ASP A 92 4.12 18.28 -13.86
C ASP A 92 3.23 19.17 -12.98
N ALA A 93 3.47 20.48 -13.02
CA ALA A 93 2.82 21.42 -12.11
C ALA A 93 1.28 21.38 -12.18
N ASN A 94 0.71 21.08 -13.34
CA ASN A 94 -0.74 21.00 -13.51
C ASN A 94 -1.28 19.65 -13.02
N ASN A 95 -0.72 18.54 -13.48
CA ASN A 95 -1.20 17.21 -13.11
C ASN A 95 -0.96 16.93 -11.63
N PHE A 96 0.26 17.19 -11.15
CA PHE A 96 0.59 17.04 -9.75
C PHE A 96 -0.20 18.02 -8.87
N GLY A 97 -0.41 19.26 -9.30
CA GLY A 97 -1.23 20.22 -8.56
C GLY A 97 -2.67 19.74 -8.35
N ARG A 98 -3.24 19.02 -9.33
CA ARG A 98 -4.56 18.38 -9.20
C ARG A 98 -4.54 17.15 -8.29
N TYR A 99 -3.51 16.30 -8.38
CA TYR A 99 -3.37 15.16 -7.48
C TYR A 99 -3.13 15.60 -6.03
N ASP A 100 -2.30 16.62 -5.80
CA ASP A 100 -2.07 17.21 -4.49
C ASP A 100 -3.36 17.73 -3.87
N GLN A 101 -4.30 18.28 -4.66
CA GLN A 101 -5.64 18.62 -4.13
C GLN A 101 -6.34 17.40 -3.53
N VAL A 102 -6.27 16.22 -4.16
CA VAL A 102 -6.83 14.98 -3.61
C VAL A 102 -6.15 14.62 -2.28
N VAL A 103 -4.82 14.66 -2.23
CA VAL A 103 -4.05 14.37 -1.01
C VAL A 103 -4.37 15.37 0.11
N GLN A 104 -4.46 16.67 -0.19
CA GLN A 104 -4.84 17.69 0.78
C GLN A 104 -6.28 17.51 1.28
N THR A 105 -7.23 17.17 0.40
CA THR A 105 -8.60 16.85 0.80
C THR A 105 -8.63 15.65 1.75
N CYS A 106 -7.85 14.61 1.48
CA CYS A 106 -7.68 13.48 2.39
C CYS A 106 -7.11 13.94 3.75
N LEU A 107 -6.00 14.70 3.77
CA LEU A 107 -5.35 15.14 5.01
C LEU A 107 -6.24 16.07 5.84
N ALA A 108 -7.12 16.84 5.20
CA ALA A 108 -8.10 17.71 5.86
C ALA A 108 -9.15 16.94 6.67
N THR A 109 -9.38 15.66 6.36
CA THR A 109 -10.27 14.80 7.16
C THR A 109 -9.66 14.37 8.50
N GLY A 110 -8.34 14.50 8.66
CA GLY A 110 -7.60 13.98 9.80
C GLY A 110 -7.00 12.58 9.59
N ALA A 111 -7.39 11.86 8.53
CA ALA A 111 -6.91 10.53 8.20
C ALA A 111 -5.43 10.47 7.74
N HIS A 112 -4.88 9.26 7.70
CA HIS A 112 -3.66 8.94 6.97
C HIS A 112 -3.95 8.84 5.47
N CYS A 113 -3.02 9.34 4.65
CA CYS A 113 -3.18 9.43 3.20
C CYS A 113 -2.04 8.72 2.51
N MET A 114 -2.32 7.56 1.93
CA MET A 114 -1.34 6.73 1.25
C MET A 114 -1.25 7.13 -0.22
N VAL A 115 -0.07 7.59 -0.61
CA VAL A 115 0.27 7.89 -2.01
C VAL A 115 0.75 6.59 -2.65
N ASP A 116 -0.06 6.07 -3.55
CA ASP A 116 0.18 4.83 -4.31
C ASP A 116 0.60 5.17 -5.74
N ILE A 117 1.77 4.66 -6.15
CA ILE A 117 2.24 4.71 -7.54
C ILE A 117 1.75 3.45 -8.27
N HIS A 118 0.68 3.60 -9.03
CA HIS A 118 -0.12 2.49 -9.53
C HIS A 118 0.40 1.91 -10.87
N ASN A 119 1.64 1.37 -10.85
CA ASN A 119 2.41 1.12 -12.08
C ASN A 119 3.02 -0.29 -12.25
N PHE A 120 2.76 -1.25 -11.36
CA PHE A 120 3.18 -2.65 -11.55
C PHE A 120 4.70 -2.85 -11.71
N ALA A 121 5.47 -1.97 -11.07
CA ALA A 121 6.92 -1.79 -11.20
C ALA A 121 7.40 -1.54 -12.65
N ARG A 122 6.53 -0.98 -13.50
CA ARG A 122 6.75 -0.81 -14.93
C ARG A 122 6.40 0.58 -15.43
N TRP A 123 6.96 0.90 -16.59
CA TRP A 123 6.58 2.02 -17.44
C TRP A 123 6.50 1.50 -18.87
N ASP A 124 5.29 1.50 -19.45
CA ASP A 124 5.02 1.08 -20.84
C ASP A 124 5.71 -0.27 -21.21
N GLY A 125 5.54 -1.27 -20.34
CA GLY A 125 6.10 -2.63 -20.48
C GLY A 125 7.51 -2.82 -19.90
N GLY A 126 8.28 -1.74 -19.71
CA GLY A 126 9.64 -1.80 -19.18
C GLY A 126 9.70 -1.86 -17.66
N VAL A 127 10.40 -2.85 -17.09
CA VAL A 127 10.55 -3.03 -15.64
C VAL A 127 11.61 -2.09 -15.05
N ILE A 128 11.28 -1.38 -13.96
CA ILE A 128 12.20 -0.45 -13.28
C ILE A 128 13.46 -1.19 -12.85
N GLY A 129 14.63 -0.65 -13.22
CA GLY A 129 15.94 -1.23 -12.90
C GLY A 129 16.27 -2.52 -13.67
N GLN A 130 15.37 -3.01 -14.53
CA GLN A 130 15.46 -4.32 -15.21
C GLN A 130 15.05 -4.27 -16.69
N GLY A 131 15.28 -3.14 -17.36
CA GLY A 131 15.04 -2.95 -18.80
C GLY A 131 14.10 -1.80 -19.14
N GLY A 132 13.38 -1.27 -18.15
CA GLY A 132 12.60 -0.04 -18.24
C GLY A 132 13.34 1.17 -17.64
N PRO A 133 12.63 2.08 -16.94
CA PRO A 133 13.25 3.21 -16.26
C PRO A 133 14.35 2.78 -15.30
N THR A 134 15.37 3.62 -15.11
CA THR A 134 16.42 3.36 -14.13
C THR A 134 15.93 3.54 -12.69
N ASP A 135 16.62 2.93 -11.73
CA ASP A 135 16.37 3.19 -10.31
C ASP A 135 16.46 4.68 -9.98
N ASP A 136 17.32 5.44 -10.65
CA ASP A 136 17.51 6.87 -10.41
C ASP A 136 16.32 7.69 -10.90
N GLN A 137 15.68 7.29 -12.01
CA GLN A 137 14.43 7.90 -12.48
C GLN A 137 13.28 7.65 -11.49
N PHE A 138 13.20 6.44 -10.93
CA PHE A 138 12.22 6.11 -9.90
C PHE A 138 12.51 6.83 -8.57
N ALA A 139 13.78 6.89 -8.15
CA ALA A 139 14.20 7.65 -6.98
C ALA A 139 13.99 9.16 -7.13
N SER A 140 14.06 9.70 -8.35
CA SER A 140 13.75 11.10 -8.65
C SER A 140 12.28 11.42 -8.34
N LEU A 141 11.34 10.58 -8.80
CA LEU A 141 9.91 10.71 -8.46
C LEU A 141 9.71 10.76 -6.94
N TRP A 142 10.25 9.77 -6.24
CA TRP A 142 10.11 9.67 -4.78
C TRP A 142 10.78 10.80 -4.01
N THR A 143 11.91 11.33 -4.50
CA THR A 143 12.55 12.52 -3.91
C THR A 143 11.62 13.73 -3.96
N GLN A 144 10.94 13.94 -5.08
CA GLN A 144 10.04 15.09 -5.27
C GLN A 144 8.77 14.96 -4.42
N LEU A 145 8.14 13.79 -4.40
CA LEU A 145 6.98 13.51 -3.55
C LEU A 145 7.32 13.63 -2.07
N ALA A 146 8.43 13.05 -1.63
CA ALA A 146 8.91 13.16 -0.25
C ALA A 146 9.17 14.62 0.13
N ARG A 147 9.79 15.42 -0.75
CA ARG A 147 9.96 16.86 -0.49
C ARG A 147 8.62 17.56 -0.31
N ARG A 148 7.60 17.26 -1.13
CA ARG A 148 6.28 17.89 -0.98
C ARG A 148 5.64 17.57 0.37
N TYR A 149 5.73 16.31 0.80
CA TYR A 149 4.92 15.78 1.89
C TYR A 149 5.66 15.59 3.22
N ARG A 150 6.99 15.81 3.29
CA ARG A 150 7.83 15.55 4.47
C ARG A 150 7.34 16.16 5.80
N ALA A 151 6.56 17.24 5.75
CA ALA A 151 6.07 17.93 6.93
C ALA A 151 4.82 17.28 7.57
N ASP A 152 4.14 16.38 6.87
CA ASP A 152 2.94 15.69 7.38
C ASP A 152 3.24 14.20 7.57
N GLU A 153 3.28 13.75 8.82
CA GLU A 153 3.55 12.35 9.18
C GLU A 153 2.39 11.40 8.84
N ARG A 154 1.21 11.95 8.52
CA ARG A 154 0.04 11.16 8.12
C ARG A 154 0.13 10.70 6.67
N VAL A 155 1.05 11.24 5.88
CA VAL A 155 1.32 10.73 4.53
C VAL A 155 2.07 9.40 4.62
N VAL A 156 1.55 8.39 3.93
CA VAL A 156 2.17 7.08 3.77
C VAL A 156 2.64 6.95 2.32
N PHE A 157 3.85 6.45 2.12
CA PHE A 157 4.42 6.25 0.79
C PHE A 157 4.36 4.77 0.42
N GLU A 158 3.43 4.40 -0.45
CA GLU A 158 3.43 3.09 -1.06
C GLU A 158 4.30 3.13 -2.31
N LEU A 159 5.44 2.41 -2.28
CA LEU A 159 6.45 2.58 -3.31
C LEU A 159 5.94 2.26 -4.72
N MET A 160 5.09 1.24 -4.84
CA MET A 160 4.59 0.74 -6.12
C MET A 160 3.44 -0.24 -5.89
N ASN A 161 2.36 -0.12 -6.66
CA ASN A 161 1.32 -1.14 -6.73
C ASN A 161 1.80 -2.39 -7.47
N GLU A 162 1.63 -3.57 -6.89
CA GLU A 162 1.67 -4.89 -7.51
C GLU A 162 2.81 -5.16 -8.51
N PRO A 163 4.09 -5.05 -8.10
CA PRO A 163 5.19 -5.58 -8.89
C PRO A 163 4.95 -7.06 -9.26
N ARG A 164 5.31 -7.45 -10.48
CA ARG A 164 5.20 -8.84 -10.99
C ARG A 164 6.26 -9.20 -11.99
N ASP A 165 6.49 -10.50 -12.21
CA ASP A 165 7.37 -11.07 -13.25
C ASP A 165 8.74 -10.35 -13.37
N LEU A 166 9.47 -10.23 -12.26
CA LEU A 166 10.76 -9.53 -12.20
C LEU A 166 11.69 -10.17 -11.18
N ASP A 167 12.97 -9.81 -11.19
CA ASP A 167 13.95 -10.30 -10.22
C ASP A 167 13.73 -9.61 -8.86
N VAL A 168 13.41 -10.40 -7.84
CA VAL A 168 13.12 -9.91 -6.48
C VAL A 168 14.32 -9.26 -5.79
N ALA A 169 15.53 -9.73 -6.07
CA ALA A 169 16.74 -9.20 -5.45
C ALA A 169 17.09 -7.82 -6.05
N LEU A 170 16.92 -7.66 -7.36
CA LEU A 170 17.04 -6.37 -8.02
C LEU A 170 15.93 -5.42 -7.55
N TRP A 171 14.69 -5.89 -7.42
CA TRP A 171 13.59 -5.07 -6.87
C TRP A 171 13.84 -4.59 -5.45
N ALA A 172 14.28 -5.47 -4.54
CA ALA A 172 14.64 -5.07 -3.19
C ALA A 172 15.77 -4.01 -3.18
N ALA A 173 16.70 -4.07 -4.14
CA ALA A 173 17.72 -3.03 -4.33
C ALA A 173 17.11 -1.70 -4.84
N THR A 174 16.16 -1.73 -5.77
CA THR A 174 15.38 -0.57 -6.22
C THR A 174 14.60 0.05 -5.06
N CYS A 175 13.87 -0.74 -4.27
CA CYS A 175 13.16 -0.30 -3.07
C CYS A 175 14.09 0.37 -2.06
N ARG A 176 15.27 -0.21 -1.80
CA ARG A 176 16.28 0.39 -0.91
C ARG A 176 16.76 1.74 -1.41
N LYS A 177 16.93 1.92 -2.73
CA LYS A 177 17.30 3.23 -3.31
C LYS A 177 16.17 4.25 -3.15
N ALA A 178 14.93 3.87 -3.39
CA ALA A 178 13.77 4.74 -3.19
C ALA A 178 13.61 5.15 -1.71
N VAL A 179 13.72 4.20 -0.77
CA VAL A 179 13.74 4.48 0.69
C VAL A 179 14.83 5.49 1.01
N ALA A 180 16.06 5.28 0.54
CA ALA A 180 17.15 6.20 0.80
C ALA A 180 16.89 7.60 0.21
N ALA A 181 16.28 7.70 -0.96
CA ALA A 181 15.89 8.96 -1.58
C ALA A 181 14.84 9.71 -0.76
N ILE A 182 13.79 9.01 -0.32
CA ILE A 182 12.72 9.56 0.55
C ILE A 182 13.31 10.10 1.86
N ARG A 183 14.13 9.29 2.55
CA ARG A 183 14.74 9.72 3.82
C ARG A 183 15.69 10.90 3.63
N ARG A 184 16.52 10.91 2.57
CA ARG A 184 17.41 12.05 2.27
C ARG A 184 16.67 13.32 1.85
N ALA A 185 15.45 13.19 1.33
CA ALA A 185 14.56 14.32 1.05
C ALA A 185 13.94 14.95 2.31
N GLY A 186 14.18 14.38 3.50
CA GLY A 186 13.74 14.89 4.79
C GLY A 186 12.43 14.30 5.30
N ALA A 187 11.84 13.33 4.59
CA ALA A 187 10.66 12.61 5.03
C ALA A 187 11.04 11.48 6.01
N ALA A 188 11.41 11.87 7.23
CA ALA A 188 12.00 10.98 8.23
C ALA A 188 10.96 10.17 9.02
N SER A 189 9.74 10.67 9.20
CA SER A 189 8.73 10.06 10.07
C SER A 189 7.71 9.20 9.32
N GLN A 190 7.54 9.41 8.02
CA GLN A 190 6.51 8.73 7.22
C GLN A 190 6.74 7.21 7.15
N THR A 191 5.64 6.47 7.14
CA THR A 191 5.63 5.05 6.77
C THR A 191 5.91 4.88 5.28
N ILE A 192 6.75 3.92 4.93
CA ILE A 192 7.04 3.51 3.55
C ILE A 192 6.64 2.03 3.42
N LEU A 193 5.76 1.73 2.46
CA LEU A 193 5.35 0.36 2.14
C LEU A 193 6.26 -0.26 1.09
N LEU A 194 6.65 -1.51 1.33
CA LEU A 194 7.57 -2.29 0.51
C LEU A 194 6.80 -3.44 -0.14
N PRO A 195 6.40 -3.28 -1.40
CA PRO A 195 5.57 -4.26 -2.10
C PRO A 195 6.35 -5.49 -2.51
N GLY A 196 5.69 -6.63 -2.35
CA GLY A 196 6.08 -7.93 -2.88
C GLY A 196 6.26 -7.93 -4.39
N ILE A 197 6.53 -9.10 -4.96
CA ILE A 197 6.61 -9.24 -6.42
C ILE A 197 5.89 -10.46 -6.96
N THR A 198 5.53 -11.40 -6.08
CA THR A 198 5.01 -12.70 -6.50
C THR A 198 3.50 -12.61 -6.54
N ASP A 199 2.91 -12.94 -7.70
CA ASP A 199 1.47 -12.90 -7.95
C ASP A 199 0.78 -11.60 -7.52
N LEU A 200 1.37 -10.43 -7.88
CA LEU A 200 0.79 -9.10 -7.63
C LEU A 200 0.63 -8.82 -6.13
N ASP A 201 1.75 -8.75 -5.39
CA ASP A 201 1.76 -8.53 -3.93
C ASP A 201 0.97 -9.55 -3.09
N SER A 202 0.65 -10.71 -3.66
CA SER A 202 -0.22 -11.70 -3.02
C SER A 202 0.32 -12.18 -1.68
N ALA A 203 -0.49 -12.06 -0.64
CA ALA A 203 -0.22 -12.60 0.68
C ALA A 203 0.03 -14.12 0.66
N GLU A 204 -0.52 -14.87 -0.30
CA GLU A 204 -0.34 -16.32 -0.39
C GLU A 204 1.09 -16.69 -0.80
N SER A 205 1.63 -16.02 -1.82
CA SER A 205 2.97 -16.32 -2.34
C SER A 205 4.05 -15.42 -1.75
N PHE A 206 3.71 -14.42 -0.93
CA PHE A 206 4.67 -13.48 -0.35
C PHE A 206 5.86 -14.15 0.33
N VAL A 207 5.61 -15.15 1.18
CA VAL A 207 6.67 -15.88 1.91
C VAL A 207 7.34 -16.91 1.01
N ALA A 208 6.57 -17.81 0.41
CA ALA A 208 7.11 -18.92 -0.38
C ALA A 208 7.78 -18.48 -1.69
N GLY A 209 7.36 -17.34 -2.25
CA GLY A 209 7.89 -16.73 -3.47
C GLY A 209 9.16 -15.89 -3.26
N GLY A 210 9.65 -15.77 -2.03
CA GLY A 210 10.92 -15.11 -1.70
C GLY A 210 10.85 -13.59 -1.54
N SER A 211 9.70 -12.96 -1.82
CA SER A 211 9.47 -11.53 -1.59
C SER A 211 9.70 -11.15 -0.12
N ALA A 212 9.17 -11.95 0.81
CA ALA A 212 9.21 -11.67 2.23
C ALA A 212 10.63 -11.49 2.78
N ASP A 213 11.55 -12.43 2.51
CA ASP A 213 12.93 -12.35 3.00
C ASP A 213 13.72 -11.20 2.34
N ALA A 214 13.57 -11.01 1.03
CA ALA A 214 14.28 -9.97 0.29
C ALA A 214 13.88 -8.57 0.77
N LEU A 215 12.58 -8.31 0.94
CA LEU A 215 12.05 -7.02 1.38
C LEU A 215 12.20 -6.81 2.89
N ALA A 216 12.15 -7.89 3.68
CA ALA A 216 12.44 -7.82 5.11
C ALA A 216 13.88 -7.39 5.42
N ALA A 217 14.80 -7.47 4.44
CA ALA A 217 16.18 -7.02 4.58
C ALA A 217 16.42 -5.56 4.16
N VAL A 218 15.42 -4.87 3.59
CA VAL A 218 15.55 -3.44 3.23
C VAL A 218 15.58 -2.59 4.49
N THR A 219 16.55 -1.67 4.56
CA THR A 219 16.76 -0.76 5.70
C THR A 219 16.73 0.70 5.28
N ASN A 220 16.46 1.57 6.25
CA ASN A 220 16.76 3.00 6.18
C ASN A 220 18.28 3.23 6.05
N PRO A 221 18.73 4.46 5.69
CA PRO A 221 20.15 4.80 5.61
C PRO A 221 20.96 4.62 6.90
N ASP A 222 20.30 4.65 8.07
CA ASP A 222 20.93 4.42 9.38
C ASP A 222 20.99 2.93 9.77
N GLY A 223 20.50 2.04 8.91
CA GLY A 223 20.45 0.59 9.15
C GLY A 223 19.21 0.10 9.89
N SER A 224 18.31 1.00 10.33
CA SER A 224 17.04 0.61 10.96
C SER A 224 16.02 0.11 9.94
N THR A 225 14.98 -0.57 10.43
CA THR A 225 13.78 -0.90 9.64
C THR A 225 12.56 -0.09 10.10
N ASP A 226 12.80 0.98 10.87
CA ASP A 226 11.75 1.82 11.44
C ASP A 226 10.88 2.43 10.34
N ASN A 227 9.56 2.33 10.51
CA ASN A 227 8.54 2.79 9.56
C ASN A 227 8.69 2.20 8.14
N LEU A 228 9.40 1.08 7.97
CA LEU A 228 9.40 0.28 6.75
C LEU A 228 8.48 -0.92 6.94
N VAL A 229 7.35 -0.92 6.24
CA VAL A 229 6.28 -1.90 6.40
C VAL A 229 6.17 -2.71 5.11
N LEU A 230 5.94 -4.02 5.23
CA LEU A 230 5.74 -4.87 4.06
C LEU A 230 4.34 -4.65 3.49
N ASP A 231 4.22 -4.58 2.17
CA ASP A 231 2.94 -4.36 1.49
C ASP A 231 2.35 -5.67 0.98
N LEU A 232 1.04 -5.85 1.13
CA LEU A 232 0.35 -7.10 0.83
C LEU A 232 -1.02 -6.84 0.20
N HIS A 233 -1.31 -7.59 -0.86
CA HIS A 233 -2.60 -7.66 -1.50
C HIS A 233 -3.18 -9.07 -1.38
N ARG A 234 -4.50 -9.21 -1.39
CA ARG A 234 -5.16 -10.52 -1.67
C ARG A 234 -6.64 -10.35 -1.98
N TYR A 235 -7.10 -10.91 -3.09
CA TYR A 235 -8.52 -11.06 -3.43
C TYR A 235 -9.05 -12.46 -3.10
N LEU A 236 -10.36 -12.64 -3.13
CA LEU A 236 -11.04 -13.86 -2.69
C LEU A 236 -11.60 -14.68 -3.85
N ASP A 237 -11.54 -14.17 -5.07
CA ASP A 237 -11.98 -14.85 -6.27
C ASP A 237 -11.01 -15.96 -6.71
N GLU A 238 -11.45 -16.77 -7.67
CA GLU A 238 -10.83 -18.04 -8.05
C GLU A 238 -9.37 -17.93 -8.51
N ASP A 239 -8.95 -16.76 -8.99
CA ASP A 239 -7.63 -16.51 -9.55
C ASP A 239 -6.89 -15.33 -8.91
N ASN A 240 -7.35 -14.84 -7.75
CA ASN A 240 -6.80 -13.68 -7.04
C ASN A 240 -6.83 -12.36 -7.85
N SER A 241 -7.54 -12.29 -8.98
CA SER A 241 -7.49 -11.13 -9.86
C SER A 241 -8.29 -9.94 -9.36
N GLY A 242 -9.26 -10.17 -8.46
CA GLY A 242 -10.23 -9.14 -8.14
C GLY A 242 -10.98 -8.74 -9.41
N THR A 243 -11.55 -9.70 -10.13
CA THR A 243 -12.41 -9.45 -11.29
C THR A 243 -13.71 -10.27 -11.30
N HIS A 244 -13.80 -11.33 -10.49
CA HIS A 244 -14.96 -12.23 -10.47
C HIS A 244 -15.87 -11.97 -9.27
N LYS A 245 -17.19 -12.17 -9.48
CA LYS A 245 -18.18 -11.98 -8.41
C LYS A 245 -18.00 -12.98 -7.25
N PRO A 246 -17.92 -14.30 -7.48
CA PRO A 246 -17.94 -15.25 -6.37
C PRO A 246 -16.61 -15.28 -5.61
N CYS A 247 -16.70 -15.43 -4.30
CA CYS A 247 -15.54 -15.69 -3.45
C CYS A 247 -15.37 -17.19 -3.24
N THR A 248 -14.16 -17.70 -3.48
CA THR A 248 -13.82 -19.13 -3.43
C THR A 248 -12.98 -19.49 -2.20
N THR A 249 -12.33 -18.50 -1.58
CA THR A 249 -11.44 -18.65 -0.41
C THR A 249 -11.70 -17.56 0.62
N ASP A 250 -11.32 -17.78 1.88
CA ASP A 250 -11.30 -16.76 2.95
C ASP A 250 -9.88 -16.23 3.23
N ASN A 251 -8.86 -16.76 2.54
CA ASN A 251 -7.45 -16.39 2.67
C ASN A 251 -6.86 -16.49 4.10
N VAL A 252 -7.56 -17.10 5.06
CA VAL A 252 -7.13 -17.14 6.46
C VAL A 252 -5.79 -17.85 6.61
N GLU A 253 -5.57 -18.94 5.88
CA GLU A 253 -4.30 -19.68 5.90
C GLU A 253 -3.15 -18.87 5.28
N SER A 254 -3.41 -18.13 4.19
CA SER A 254 -2.42 -17.25 3.56
C SER A 254 -1.96 -16.16 4.53
N PHE A 255 -2.90 -15.46 5.17
CA PHE A 255 -2.57 -14.44 6.16
C PHE A 255 -1.94 -15.03 7.43
N ARG A 256 -2.26 -16.28 7.80
CA ARG A 256 -1.58 -16.94 8.93
C ARG A 256 -0.11 -17.18 8.65
N ALA A 257 0.23 -17.72 7.47
CA ALA A 257 1.61 -17.93 7.08
C ALA A 257 2.42 -16.61 7.08
N VAL A 258 1.81 -15.54 6.59
CA VAL A 258 2.41 -14.20 6.63
C VAL A 258 2.57 -13.69 8.07
N ALA A 259 1.55 -13.84 8.91
CA ALA A 259 1.62 -13.38 10.30
C ALA A 259 2.74 -14.09 11.08
N GLU A 260 2.90 -15.40 10.89
CA GLU A 260 3.99 -16.20 11.48
C GLU A 260 5.36 -15.72 10.99
N PHE A 261 5.52 -15.47 9.69
CA PHE A 261 6.75 -14.90 9.14
C PHE A 261 7.06 -13.54 9.77
N LEU A 262 6.09 -12.62 9.79
CA LEU A 262 6.25 -11.27 10.32
C LEU A 262 6.68 -11.29 11.79
N ARG A 263 6.04 -12.13 12.62
CA ARG A 263 6.44 -12.33 14.03
C ARG A 263 7.86 -12.84 14.15
N SER A 264 8.24 -13.83 13.33
CA SER A 264 9.59 -14.42 13.35
C SER A 264 10.70 -13.43 12.97
N LYS A 265 10.40 -12.44 12.13
CA LYS A 265 11.34 -11.42 11.66
C LYS A 265 11.25 -10.09 12.42
N GLY A 266 10.28 -9.95 13.34
CA GLY A 266 10.00 -8.68 14.00
C GLY A 266 9.56 -7.58 13.01
N ARG A 267 8.91 -7.96 11.91
CA ARG A 267 8.41 -7.03 10.88
C ARG A 267 6.91 -6.84 11.01
N LYS A 268 6.41 -5.79 10.35
CA LYS A 268 4.97 -5.49 10.22
C LYS A 268 4.59 -5.46 8.75
N ALA A 269 3.31 -5.69 8.47
CA ALA A 269 2.73 -5.50 7.15
C ALA A 269 1.45 -4.68 7.20
N LEU A 270 1.08 -4.08 6.08
CA LEU A 270 -0.21 -3.46 5.83
C LEU A 270 -0.85 -4.22 4.66
N VAL A 271 -2.12 -4.60 4.81
CA VAL A 271 -2.90 -5.16 3.69
C VAL A 271 -3.51 -3.99 2.94
N SER A 272 -2.79 -3.43 1.97
CA SER A 272 -3.14 -2.17 1.28
C SER A 272 -4.21 -2.36 0.21
N GLU A 273 -4.48 -3.61 -0.17
CA GLU A 273 -5.56 -3.94 -1.08
C GLU A 273 -6.18 -5.31 -0.79
N THR A 274 -7.50 -5.31 -0.63
CA THR A 274 -8.32 -6.52 -0.70
C THR A 274 -9.76 -6.12 -0.99
N GLY A 275 -10.48 -6.96 -1.72
CA GLY A 275 -11.86 -6.69 -2.07
C GLY A 275 -12.64 -7.98 -2.29
N ALA A 276 -13.96 -7.85 -2.21
CA ALA A 276 -14.91 -8.91 -2.48
C ALA A 276 -16.18 -8.29 -3.05
N SER A 277 -16.97 -9.06 -3.81
CA SER A 277 -18.21 -8.53 -4.38
C SER A 277 -19.37 -8.67 -3.39
N ASN A 278 -20.53 -8.12 -3.72
CA ASN A 278 -21.77 -8.33 -2.96
C ASN A 278 -22.41 -9.73 -3.21
N ASP A 279 -21.71 -10.67 -3.83
CA ASP A 279 -22.17 -12.05 -3.95
C ASP A 279 -22.29 -12.73 -2.57
N ALA A 280 -23.30 -13.59 -2.40
CA ALA A 280 -23.56 -14.24 -1.12
C ALA A 280 -22.38 -15.09 -0.63
N SER A 281 -21.58 -15.66 -1.53
CA SER A 281 -20.38 -16.43 -1.19
C SER A 281 -19.29 -15.59 -0.50
N CYS A 282 -19.32 -14.27 -0.69
CA CYS A 282 -18.29 -13.35 -0.20
C CYS A 282 -18.50 -12.94 1.25
N PHE A 283 -19.74 -12.79 1.73
CA PHE A 283 -20.00 -12.28 3.08
C PHE A 283 -19.32 -13.13 4.17
N THR A 284 -19.45 -14.45 4.13
CA THR A 284 -18.79 -15.30 5.14
C THR A 284 -17.26 -15.25 5.02
N ARG A 285 -16.74 -15.31 3.79
CA ARG A 285 -15.30 -15.46 3.52
C ARG A 285 -14.53 -14.16 3.76
N PHE A 286 -15.04 -13.05 3.27
CA PHE A 286 -14.41 -11.74 3.44
C PHE A 286 -14.45 -11.28 4.89
N CYS A 287 -15.57 -11.50 5.58
CA CYS A 287 -15.66 -11.24 7.01
C CYS A 287 -14.65 -12.10 7.81
N ALA A 288 -14.46 -13.37 7.45
CA ALA A 288 -13.48 -14.25 8.10
C ALA A 288 -12.03 -13.77 7.88
N GLN A 289 -11.68 -13.40 6.64
CA GLN A 289 -10.38 -12.81 6.31
C GLN A 289 -10.09 -11.57 7.17
N ASN A 290 -11.00 -10.60 7.15
CA ASN A 290 -10.80 -9.32 7.81
C ASN A 290 -10.79 -9.46 9.34
N THR A 291 -11.60 -10.38 9.87
CA THR A 291 -11.54 -10.75 11.30
C THR A 291 -10.16 -11.30 11.66
N PHE A 292 -9.60 -12.19 10.85
CA PHE A 292 -8.27 -12.75 11.10
C PHE A 292 -7.19 -11.66 11.08
N ILE A 293 -7.19 -10.78 10.07
CA ILE A 293 -6.24 -9.65 9.97
C ILE A 293 -6.35 -8.76 11.22
N ASN A 294 -7.57 -8.40 11.62
CA ASN A 294 -7.83 -7.58 12.81
C ASN A 294 -7.34 -8.23 14.11
N GLN A 295 -7.48 -9.55 14.26
CA GLN A 295 -7.02 -10.29 15.43
C GLN A 295 -5.50 -10.50 15.49
N ASN A 296 -4.79 -10.28 14.38
CA ASN A 296 -3.33 -10.41 14.27
C ASN A 296 -2.66 -9.02 14.12
N SER A 297 -3.23 -8.02 14.81
CA SER A 297 -2.81 -6.62 14.80
C SER A 297 -1.43 -6.35 15.40
N ASP A 298 -0.85 -7.32 16.09
CA ASP A 298 0.53 -7.28 16.50
C ASP A 298 1.48 -7.37 15.30
N VAL A 299 1.04 -7.78 14.12
CA VAL A 299 1.88 -7.79 12.89
C VAL A 299 1.25 -7.12 11.70
N PHE A 300 -0.08 -7.12 11.59
CA PHE A 300 -0.79 -6.33 10.60
C PHE A 300 -1.15 -4.96 11.18
N ILE A 301 -0.60 -3.90 10.61
CA ILE A 301 -0.88 -2.53 11.08
C ILE A 301 -2.13 -1.95 10.45
N GLY A 302 -2.62 -2.53 9.35
CA GLY A 302 -3.81 -2.01 8.68
C GLY A 302 -4.40 -2.92 7.62
N LEU A 303 -5.62 -2.57 7.24
CA LEU A 303 -6.42 -3.17 6.19
C LEU A 303 -7.09 -2.06 5.36
N VAL A 304 -6.93 -2.11 4.05
CA VAL A 304 -7.54 -1.16 3.11
C VAL A 304 -8.41 -1.92 2.11
N GLY A 305 -9.70 -1.59 2.09
CA GLY A 305 -10.65 -2.17 1.14
C GLY A 305 -10.55 -1.55 -0.25
N TRP A 306 -10.63 -2.38 -1.29
CA TRP A 306 -10.76 -1.96 -2.69
C TRP A 306 -12.21 -2.14 -3.16
N ALA A 307 -12.90 -1.11 -3.67
CA ALA A 307 -12.52 0.31 -3.75
C ALA A 307 -13.71 1.27 -3.80
N ALA A 308 -13.45 2.55 -3.55
CA ALA A 308 -14.37 3.67 -3.65
C ALA A 308 -13.79 4.79 -4.56
N GLY A 309 -14.19 6.05 -4.35
CA GLY A 309 -13.69 7.20 -5.08
C GLY A 309 -14.46 7.43 -6.37
N SER A 310 -13.78 7.33 -7.51
CA SER A 310 -14.39 7.49 -8.83
C SER A 310 -15.06 6.21 -9.32
N PHE A 311 -15.00 5.06 -8.65
CA PHE A 311 -15.80 3.90 -9.05
C PHE A 311 -17.30 4.15 -8.86
N ASP A 312 -18.11 3.62 -9.76
CA ASP A 312 -19.56 3.69 -9.64
C ASP A 312 -20.06 2.86 -8.45
N THR A 313 -21.10 3.33 -7.76
CA THR A 313 -21.69 2.64 -6.60
C THR A 313 -22.37 1.33 -6.97
N ASP A 314 -23.08 1.29 -8.10
CA ASP A 314 -23.98 0.20 -8.45
C ASP A 314 -23.37 -0.72 -9.56
N ASP A 315 -22.53 -0.17 -10.45
CA ASP A 315 -22.00 -0.91 -11.61
C ASP A 315 -20.62 -1.57 -11.38
N TYR A 316 -19.82 -1.09 -10.43
CA TYR A 316 -18.51 -1.68 -10.15
C TYR A 316 -18.63 -2.90 -9.23
N VAL A 317 -18.07 -4.04 -9.66
CA VAL A 317 -18.24 -5.34 -8.98
C VAL A 317 -17.73 -5.38 -7.54
N PHE A 318 -16.68 -4.61 -7.23
CA PHE A 318 -16.11 -4.47 -5.89
C PHE A 318 -16.34 -3.09 -5.29
N SER A 319 -17.44 -2.44 -5.67
CA SER A 319 -17.73 -1.09 -5.17
C SER A 319 -17.90 -1.10 -3.66
N LEU A 320 -17.12 -0.24 -3.00
CA LEU A 320 -17.31 0.26 -1.65
C LEU A 320 -17.70 1.75 -1.69
N THR A 321 -17.95 2.33 -2.88
CA THR A 321 -18.40 3.72 -3.03
C THR A 321 -19.74 3.90 -2.32
N PRO A 322 -19.84 4.75 -1.28
CA PRO A 322 -21.07 4.90 -0.53
C PRO A 322 -22.10 5.65 -1.37
N LYS A 323 -23.37 5.24 -1.24
CA LYS A 323 -24.47 5.84 -1.99
C LYS A 323 -24.81 7.20 -1.39
N LYS A 324 -24.77 8.24 -2.21
CA LYS A 324 -25.21 9.58 -1.79
C LYS A 324 -26.74 9.63 -1.76
N SER A 325 -27.28 9.97 -0.59
CA SER A 325 -28.71 10.18 -0.36
C SER A 325 -29.14 11.57 -0.82
N GLY A 326 -30.45 11.74 -1.09
CA GLY A 326 -31.00 13.02 -1.59
C GLY A 326 -30.93 14.19 -0.60
N ASP A 327 -30.68 13.90 0.68
CA ASP A 327 -30.41 14.88 1.74
C ASP A 327 -28.92 15.27 1.86
N GLY A 328 -28.07 14.72 0.99
CA GLY A 328 -26.63 14.94 0.99
C GLY A 328 -25.84 14.00 1.89
N GLY A 329 -26.51 13.10 2.63
CA GLY A 329 -25.85 12.05 3.40
C GLY A 329 -25.29 10.92 2.54
N TYR A 330 -24.57 10.00 3.16
CA TYR A 330 -23.99 8.82 2.50
C TYR A 330 -24.37 7.55 3.25
N ALA A 331 -24.56 6.46 2.51
CA ALA A 331 -24.84 5.14 3.06
C ALA A 331 -23.89 4.09 2.49
N ASP A 332 -23.21 3.37 3.39
CA ASP A 332 -22.35 2.24 3.05
C ASP A 332 -23.18 1.02 2.64
N ASN A 333 -22.69 0.28 1.66
CA ASN A 333 -23.31 -0.99 1.27
C ASN A 333 -23.13 -2.07 2.36
N GLU A 334 -23.83 -3.19 2.20
CA GLU A 334 -23.86 -4.24 3.21
C GLU A 334 -22.48 -4.89 3.41
N LEU A 335 -21.71 -5.12 2.33
CA LEU A 335 -20.38 -5.71 2.43
C LEU A 335 -19.42 -4.82 3.21
N MET A 336 -19.41 -3.51 2.94
CA MET A 336 -18.64 -2.52 3.69
C MET A 336 -18.99 -2.56 5.17
N ARG A 337 -20.29 -2.51 5.51
CA ARG A 337 -20.75 -2.55 6.91
C ARG A 337 -20.36 -3.85 7.61
N GLN A 338 -20.74 -5.00 7.05
CA GLN A 338 -20.57 -6.28 7.75
C GLN A 338 -19.12 -6.78 7.76
N CYS A 339 -18.39 -6.64 6.65
CA CYS A 339 -17.09 -7.31 6.52
C CYS A 339 -15.90 -6.37 6.68
N VAL A 340 -16.07 -5.06 6.55
CA VAL A 340 -14.99 -4.09 6.77
C VAL A 340 -15.17 -3.38 8.13
N LEU A 341 -16.33 -2.76 8.37
CA LEU A 341 -16.57 -1.98 9.58
C LEU A 341 -16.80 -2.85 10.82
N ASP A 342 -17.76 -3.79 10.75
CA ASP A 342 -18.14 -4.60 11.91
C ASP A 342 -17.01 -5.54 12.33
N THR A 343 -16.24 -6.09 11.40
CA THR A 343 -15.08 -6.95 11.75
C THR A 343 -14.00 -6.17 12.50
N TRP A 344 -13.79 -4.90 12.18
CA TRP A 344 -12.84 -4.03 12.87
C TRP A 344 -13.38 -3.53 14.22
N ALA A 345 -14.67 -3.17 14.30
CA ALA A 345 -15.31 -2.76 15.54
C ALA A 345 -15.43 -3.93 16.55
N ASN A 346 -15.78 -5.13 16.08
CA ASN A 346 -15.98 -6.32 16.91
C ASN A 346 -14.66 -6.96 17.37
N ALA A 347 -13.55 -6.68 16.71
CA ALA A 347 -12.22 -7.10 17.19
C ALA A 347 -11.90 -6.50 18.57
N GLU A 348 -12.53 -5.38 18.96
CA GLU A 348 -12.44 -4.83 20.31
C GLU A 348 -13.14 -5.70 21.38
N GLN A 349 -14.06 -6.60 20.97
CA GLN A 349 -14.95 -7.35 21.89
C GLN A 349 -14.57 -8.82 22.11
N ASN A 350 -13.73 -9.44 21.27
CA ASN A 350 -13.48 -10.89 21.24
C ASN A 350 -12.05 -11.30 21.65
N VAL A 351 -11.61 -11.00 22.88
CA VAL A 351 -10.33 -11.50 23.41
C VAL A 351 -10.56 -12.64 24.40
N SER A 352 -10.26 -13.87 24.01
CA SER A 352 -10.01 -14.96 24.95
C SER A 352 -8.57 -14.86 25.47
N VAL A 353 -8.43 -14.69 26.78
CA VAL A 353 -7.14 -14.60 27.47
C VAL A 353 -6.34 -15.90 27.24
N PRO A 354 -5.09 -15.85 26.73
CA PRO A 354 -4.21 -17.00 26.75
C PRO A 354 -3.96 -17.42 28.20
N VAL A 355 -4.34 -18.64 28.56
CA VAL A 355 -3.99 -19.22 29.87
C VAL A 355 -2.47 -19.31 29.94
N PRO A 356 -1.80 -18.70 30.93
CA PRO A 356 -0.36 -18.84 31.09
C PRO A 356 0.00 -20.31 31.28
N ALA A 357 1.01 -20.80 30.55
CA ALA A 357 1.57 -22.12 30.80
C ALA A 357 2.00 -22.23 32.27
N PRO A 358 1.74 -23.36 32.95
CA PRO A 358 2.12 -23.53 34.34
C PRO A 358 3.64 -23.38 34.49
N VAL A 359 4.05 -22.45 35.35
CA VAL A 359 5.46 -22.24 35.71
C VAL A 359 5.99 -23.51 36.40
N PRO A 360 7.12 -24.09 35.96
CA PRO A 360 7.72 -25.21 36.67
C PRO A 360 8.15 -24.76 38.08
N VAL A 361 7.64 -25.43 39.10
CA VAL A 361 8.03 -25.21 40.50
C VAL A 361 9.48 -25.68 40.67
N PRO A 362 10.41 -24.84 41.19
CA PRO A 362 11.76 -25.30 41.51
C PRO A 362 11.73 -26.30 42.66
N ALA A 363 12.42 -27.43 42.51
CA ALA A 363 12.60 -28.39 43.58
C ALA A 363 13.41 -27.79 44.76
N PRO A 364 13.13 -28.17 46.03
CA PRO A 364 13.86 -27.64 47.17
C PRO A 364 15.30 -28.13 47.16
N SER A 365 16.24 -27.20 47.34
CA SER A 365 17.67 -27.49 47.50
C SER A 365 17.92 -28.18 48.86
N GLU A 366 18.31 -29.45 48.83
CA GLU A 366 18.88 -30.12 50.00
C GLU A 366 20.31 -29.62 50.25
N SER A 367 20.52 -29.08 51.46
CA SER A 367 21.84 -28.76 52.00
C SER A 367 22.60 -30.06 52.25
N ARG A 368 23.67 -30.30 51.47
CA ARG A 368 24.64 -31.36 51.77
C ARG A 368 25.99 -30.76 52.13
N SER A 369 26.41 -31.05 53.35
CA SER A 369 27.68 -30.73 53.98
C SER A 369 28.86 -31.36 53.22
N GLN A 370 29.94 -30.58 53.05
CA GLN A 370 31.22 -31.02 52.51
C GLN A 370 32.00 -31.87 53.53
N PRO A 371 32.81 -32.83 53.06
CA PRO A 371 34.05 -33.21 53.71
C PRO A 371 35.29 -32.73 52.92
N ALA A 372 36.38 -32.55 53.67
CA ALA A 372 37.63 -31.93 53.28
C ALA A 372 38.67 -32.89 52.65
N VAL A 373 39.80 -32.28 52.23
CA VAL A 373 41.17 -32.78 51.87
C VAL A 373 41.28 -33.53 50.52
N SER A 374 42.35 -33.41 49.68
CA SER A 374 43.73 -32.96 49.84
C SER A 374 44.46 -32.74 48.48
N ALA A 375 45.48 -31.86 48.49
CA ALA A 375 46.74 -31.79 47.71
C ALA A 375 46.83 -31.88 46.15
N MET A 376 47.37 -30.79 45.56
CA MET A 376 48.33 -30.55 44.43
C MET A 376 48.76 -31.69 43.44
N PRO A 377 49.33 -31.40 42.22
CA PRO A 377 50.00 -30.15 41.80
C PRO A 377 49.74 -29.60 40.36
N THR A 378 50.09 -28.32 40.25
CA THR A 378 50.53 -27.50 39.11
C THR A 378 50.75 -28.12 37.72
N LYS A 379 50.17 -27.46 36.70
CA LYS A 379 50.88 -27.14 35.45
C LYS A 379 50.46 -25.75 34.95
N ALA A 380 51.46 -24.87 34.87
CA ALA A 380 51.34 -23.53 34.31
C ALA A 380 51.31 -23.60 32.78
N SER A 381 50.47 -22.78 32.15
CA SER A 381 50.71 -22.28 30.80
C SER A 381 50.55 -20.76 30.83
N ARG A 382 51.70 -20.08 30.74
CA ARG A 382 51.83 -18.64 30.51
C ARG A 382 51.98 -18.44 29.01
N SER A 383 51.20 -17.52 28.45
CA SER A 383 51.64 -16.70 27.33
C SER A 383 50.71 -15.49 27.20
N ALA A 384 51.20 -14.37 27.74
CA ALA A 384 50.71 -13.02 27.48
C ALA A 384 51.63 -12.38 26.40
N PRO A 385 51.28 -11.19 25.87
CA PRO A 385 51.45 -10.83 24.47
C PRO A 385 52.79 -10.14 24.15
N THR A 386 53.18 -10.17 22.88
CA THR A 386 54.32 -9.41 22.35
C THR A 386 53.84 -8.11 21.72
N ALA A 387 54.47 -7.01 22.11
CA ALA A 387 54.31 -5.67 21.55
C ALA A 387 55.66 -5.17 20.98
N ILE A 388 55.57 -4.02 20.29
CA ILE A 388 56.62 -3.01 19.98
C ILE A 388 57.22 -3.11 18.55
N PRO A 389 57.61 -2.01 17.83
CA PRO A 389 57.47 -0.57 18.10
C PRO A 389 56.83 0.30 16.99
N VAL A 390 56.52 1.53 17.42
CA VAL A 390 56.19 2.76 16.69
C VAL A 390 57.39 3.34 15.93
N THR A 391 57.16 4.03 14.80
CA THR A 391 57.95 5.19 14.37
C THR A 391 57.11 6.15 13.53
N ALA A 392 57.07 7.41 13.94
CA ALA A 392 56.63 8.57 13.16
C ALA A 392 57.88 9.38 12.73
N PRO A 393 57.74 10.31 11.77
CA PRO A 393 58.04 11.69 12.15
C PRO A 393 57.12 12.78 11.52
N ALA A 394 56.80 13.77 12.37
CA ALA A 394 56.86 15.24 12.19
C ALA A 394 56.29 15.98 10.94
N SER A 395 55.25 16.78 11.21
CA SER A 395 55.01 18.22 10.90
C SER A 395 55.41 18.89 9.57
N SER A 396 54.45 19.61 8.96
CA SER A 396 54.56 21.04 8.62
C SER A 396 53.21 21.62 8.16
N GLU A 397 53.05 22.92 8.42
CA GLU A 397 51.83 23.73 8.32
C GLU A 397 51.53 24.27 6.90
N GLU A 398 50.28 24.73 6.76
CA GLU A 398 49.81 25.90 5.98
C GLU A 398 49.76 25.84 4.43
N GLN A 399 48.54 25.83 3.87
CA GLN A 399 47.97 26.95 3.09
C GLN A 399 46.60 26.57 2.49
N GLY A 400 45.61 27.44 2.70
CA GLY A 400 44.26 27.29 2.18
C GLY A 400 44.13 27.74 0.73
N ILE A 401 43.22 27.10 -0.02
CA ILE A 401 42.66 27.62 -1.27
C ILE A 401 41.17 27.23 -1.35
N ALA A 402 40.33 28.24 -1.53
CA ALA A 402 38.88 28.19 -1.69
C ALA A 402 38.45 27.69 -3.10
N PRO A 403 37.20 27.26 -3.30
CA PRO A 403 36.73 26.70 -4.58
C PRO A 403 36.40 27.80 -5.61
N PRO A 404 36.54 27.55 -6.93
CA PRO A 404 36.15 28.53 -7.93
C PRO A 404 34.63 28.56 -8.10
N SER A 405 34.08 29.75 -7.86
CA SER A 405 32.74 30.15 -8.28
C SER A 405 32.78 30.52 -9.77
N ILE A 406 31.98 29.85 -10.60
CA ILE A 406 31.71 30.31 -11.97
C ILE A 406 30.30 30.90 -11.99
N ILE A 407 30.27 32.23 -12.08
CA ILE A 407 29.10 33.03 -12.41
C ILE A 407 29.00 33.03 -13.93
N VAL A 408 27.95 32.41 -14.49
CA VAL A 408 27.56 32.65 -15.88
C VAL A 408 26.31 33.53 -15.87
N SER A 409 26.51 34.72 -16.41
CA SER A 409 25.52 35.77 -16.63
C SER A 409 24.55 35.36 -17.75
N MET A 410 23.24 35.52 -17.48
CA MET A 410 22.19 35.49 -18.48
C MET A 410 22.30 36.71 -19.41
N PRO A 411 21.89 36.57 -20.67
CA PRO A 411 21.03 37.57 -21.26
C PRO A 411 19.70 36.96 -21.71
N THR A 412 18.64 37.58 -21.18
CA THR A 412 17.26 37.50 -21.63
C THR A 412 17.12 38.14 -23.02
N THR A 413 16.03 37.79 -23.71
CA THR A 413 15.46 38.33 -24.95
C THR A 413 15.98 37.78 -26.28
N LEU A 414 15.14 36.95 -26.91
CA LEU A 414 14.92 37.02 -28.35
C LEU A 414 13.46 36.66 -28.66
N LEU A 415 12.89 37.50 -29.51
CA LEU A 415 11.49 37.58 -29.91
C LEU A 415 11.02 36.37 -30.69
N VAL A 416 9.74 36.03 -30.51
CA VAL A 416 8.97 35.13 -31.38
C VAL A 416 8.61 35.89 -32.67
N ASP A 417 9.10 35.40 -33.81
CA ASP A 417 8.67 35.81 -35.15
C ASP A 417 7.57 34.85 -35.62
N PRO A 418 6.31 35.31 -35.84
CA PRO A 418 5.23 34.48 -36.33
C PRO A 418 5.14 34.62 -37.85
N SER A 419 6.09 34.05 -38.59
CA SER A 419 5.94 33.93 -40.05
C SER A 419 6.83 32.85 -40.66
N THR A 420 6.33 31.62 -40.80
CA THR A 420 6.63 30.74 -41.95
C THR A 420 5.75 29.47 -41.95
N PRO A 421 5.42 28.92 -43.13
CA PRO A 421 4.20 28.16 -43.38
C PRO A 421 4.34 26.65 -43.25
N THR A 422 3.21 26.01 -42.96
CA THR A 422 2.96 24.56 -42.95
C THR A 422 3.41 23.88 -44.26
N PRO A 423 4.17 22.78 -44.21
CA PRO A 423 4.42 21.94 -45.39
C PRO A 423 3.19 21.08 -45.74
N PRO A 424 2.93 20.80 -47.03
CA PRO A 424 1.70 20.15 -47.49
C PRO A 424 1.72 18.62 -47.32
N THR A 425 0.52 18.08 -47.13
CA THR A 425 0.15 16.66 -47.11
C THR A 425 0.54 15.93 -48.41
N PRO A 426 1.21 14.78 -48.37
CA PRO A 426 1.39 13.95 -49.55
C PRO A 426 0.10 13.20 -49.89
N THR A 427 -0.49 13.54 -51.03
CA THR A 427 -1.50 12.72 -51.72
C THR A 427 -0.79 11.69 -52.59
N GLY A 428 -1.07 10.41 -52.38
CA GLY A 428 -0.48 9.32 -53.16
C GLY A 428 -1.35 8.07 -53.15
N LEU A 429 -2.18 7.92 -54.19
CA LEU A 429 -2.83 6.66 -54.56
C LEU A 429 -1.78 5.69 -55.13
N ARG A 430 -1.65 4.49 -54.56
CA ARG A 430 -1.25 3.29 -55.32
C ARG A 430 -1.81 2.00 -54.71
N ARG A 431 -2.11 1.09 -55.64
CA ARG A 431 -2.92 -0.13 -55.58
C ARG A 431 -2.33 -1.30 -54.78
N ASN A 432 -3.25 -2.09 -54.23
CA ASN A 432 -3.32 -3.55 -54.06
C ASN A 432 -2.01 -4.36 -53.95
N GLY A 433 -1.82 -4.92 -52.76
CA GLY A 433 -1.11 -6.18 -52.53
C GLY A 433 -1.75 -6.89 -51.33
N THR A 434 -2.44 -8.00 -51.60
CA THR A 434 -3.07 -8.90 -50.64
C THR A 434 -2.04 -9.62 -49.76
N THR A 435 -2.19 -9.52 -48.44
CA THR A 435 -1.76 -10.55 -47.49
C THR A 435 -2.63 -10.50 -46.24
N THR A 436 -3.34 -11.60 -46.02
CA THR A 436 -4.17 -11.97 -44.88
C THR A 436 -3.35 -12.22 -43.62
N THR A 437 -3.68 -11.54 -42.53
CA THR A 437 -3.58 -12.02 -41.14
C THR A 437 -4.56 -11.23 -40.27
N GLY A 438 -5.44 -11.94 -39.57
CA GLY A 438 -6.59 -11.36 -38.85
C GLY A 438 -6.22 -10.55 -37.61
N GLN A 439 -7.03 -9.53 -37.34
CA GLN A 439 -7.11 -8.85 -36.05
C GLN A 439 -8.27 -9.42 -35.21
N PRO A 440 -8.17 -9.43 -33.87
CA PRO A 440 -9.26 -9.81 -32.98
C PRO A 440 -10.37 -8.74 -32.95
N SER A 441 -11.60 -9.21 -32.89
CA SER A 441 -12.85 -8.46 -32.84
C SER A 441 -13.08 -7.77 -31.49
N VAL A 442 -13.50 -6.50 -31.56
CA VAL A 442 -14.14 -5.73 -30.48
C VAL A 442 -15.57 -6.25 -30.23
N PRO A 443 -16.05 -6.45 -28.99
CA PRO A 443 -17.46 -6.71 -28.74
C PRO A 443 -18.24 -5.41 -28.63
N THR A 444 -19.16 -5.21 -29.57
CA THR A 444 -20.22 -4.20 -29.54
C THR A 444 -21.34 -4.66 -28.61
N ALA A 445 -21.70 -3.84 -27.61
CA ALA A 445 -22.88 -4.04 -26.78
C ALA A 445 -24.15 -3.89 -27.63
N ALA A 446 -24.90 -4.98 -27.79
CA ALA A 446 -26.22 -4.98 -28.40
C ALA A 446 -27.26 -4.54 -27.35
N GLY A 447 -27.88 -3.39 -27.59
CA GLY A 447 -29.06 -2.95 -26.85
C GLY A 447 -30.30 -3.71 -27.30
N SER A 448 -30.96 -4.39 -26.37
CA SER A 448 -32.29 -4.97 -26.59
C SER A 448 -33.34 -3.95 -26.15
N ARG A 449 -33.90 -3.21 -27.12
CA ARG A 449 -35.21 -2.57 -27.02
C ARG A 449 -36.27 -3.68 -27.03
N MET A 450 -37.11 -3.75 -26.01
CA MET A 450 -38.35 -4.51 -26.07
C MET A 450 -39.50 -3.52 -26.22
N GLU A 451 -40.17 -3.58 -27.36
CA GLU A 451 -41.34 -2.78 -27.70
C GLU A 451 -42.56 -3.24 -26.88
N MET A 452 -43.27 -2.26 -26.31
CA MET A 452 -44.64 -2.41 -25.82
C MET A 452 -45.58 -2.66 -27.01
N VAL A 453 -46.32 -3.77 -26.98
CA VAL A 453 -47.56 -3.93 -27.72
C VAL A 453 -48.68 -4.13 -26.72
N GLY A 454 -49.60 -3.15 -26.69
CA GLY A 454 -50.81 -3.21 -25.90
C GLY A 454 -51.87 -4.11 -26.55
N THR A 455 -52.71 -4.72 -25.73
CA THR A 455 -54.05 -5.14 -26.14
C THR A 455 -55.00 -5.04 -24.95
N CYS A 456 -56.03 -4.20 -25.10
CA CYS A 456 -57.16 -4.07 -24.18
C CYS A 456 -58.18 -5.19 -24.37
N LEU A 457 -58.70 -5.73 -23.26
CA LEU A 457 -60.02 -6.35 -23.04
C LEU A 457 -59.92 -6.94 -21.61
N GLY A 458 -60.73 -6.66 -20.60
CA GLY A 458 -62.10 -6.17 -20.52
C GLY A 458 -62.84 -7.08 -19.53
N LEU A 459 -63.47 -6.47 -18.50
CA LEU A 459 -64.44 -7.01 -17.52
C LEU A 459 -63.95 -7.88 -16.34
N GLY A 460 -64.45 -7.54 -15.14
CA GLY A 460 -64.55 -8.50 -14.02
C GLY A 460 -64.59 -7.92 -12.61
N LEU A 461 -65.59 -7.08 -12.30
CA LEU A 461 -65.92 -6.59 -10.95
C LEU A 461 -66.40 -7.73 -10.02
N VAL A 462 -65.80 -7.97 -8.84
CA VAL A 462 -66.51 -8.44 -7.62
C VAL A 462 -65.80 -7.97 -6.34
N LEU A 463 -66.67 -7.57 -5.41
CA LEU A 463 -66.58 -6.97 -4.09
C LEU A 463 -66.02 -7.87 -2.96
N ALA A 464 -65.61 -7.20 -1.87
CA ALA A 464 -65.88 -7.50 -0.46
C ALA A 464 -64.77 -8.06 0.46
N LEU A 465 -64.58 -7.26 1.53
CA LEU A 465 -64.08 -7.51 2.89
C LEU A 465 -64.01 -8.98 3.37
N VAL A 466 -63.05 -9.27 4.26
CA VAL A 466 -63.25 -9.55 5.70
C VAL A 466 -61.92 -9.87 6.39
N LEU A 467 -61.73 -9.23 7.57
CA LEU A 467 -60.76 -9.45 8.67
C LEU A 467 -59.30 -9.01 8.50
#